data_AF-A0A164PL55-F1
#
_entry.id   AF-A0A164PL55-F1
#
_cell.length_a   1.000
_cell.length_b   1.000
_cell.length_c   1.000
_cell.angle_alpha   90.00
_cell.angle_beta   90.00
_cell.angle_gamma   90.00
#
_symmetry.space_group_name_H-M   'P 1'
#
loop_
_entity.id
_entity.type
_entity.pdbx_description
1 polymer ?
#
loop_
_entity_poly.entity_id
_entity_poly.type
_entity_poly.pdbx_seq_one_letter_code
_entity_poly.pdbx_strand_id
1 'polypeptide(L)'
;MPAHAALAVVNAVFALVSGGFAIAAALRPAVLAHGPVTSAASLYAWMYAARAIPLTIAVVILPTLGDRSGLVAILLVSGAVQAADVAIGAAQRNWGMTTGAAVTAAVHFGSAWWLAVH
;
A
#
# COMPACT_ATOMS: atom_id res chain seq x y z
N MET A 1 -6.07 -14.42 19.37
CA MET A 1 -6.65 -13.15 18.87
C MET A 1 -7.80 -13.49 17.93
N PRO A 2 -8.89 -12.71 17.91
CA PRO A 2 -9.94 -12.90 16.92
C PRO A 2 -9.40 -12.75 15.49
N ALA A 3 -9.91 -13.53 14.53
CA ALA A 3 -9.42 -13.51 13.15
C ALA A 3 -9.47 -12.11 12.51
N HIS A 4 -10.52 -11.33 12.79
CA HIS A 4 -10.63 -9.94 12.32
C HIS A 4 -9.50 -9.04 12.84
N ALA A 5 -9.10 -9.19 14.10
CA ALA A 5 -8.03 -8.40 14.70
C ALA A 5 -6.66 -8.80 14.11
N ALA A 6 -6.44 -10.09 13.85
CA ALA A 6 -5.24 -10.55 13.19
C ALA A 6 -5.13 -9.99 11.76
N LEU A 7 -6.21 -10.03 10.98
CA LEU A 7 -6.25 -9.44 9.64
C LEU A 7 -5.99 -7.93 9.69
N ALA A 8 -6.61 -7.20 10.62
CA ALA A 8 -6.38 -5.77 10.78
C ALA A 8 -4.90 -5.46 11.05
N VAL A 9 -4.25 -6.18 11.95
CA VAL A 9 -2.82 -6.00 12.26
C VAL A 9 -1.94 -6.30 11.04
N VAL A 10 -2.20 -7.42 10.35
CA VAL A 10 -1.44 -7.77 9.14
C VAL A 10 -1.55 -6.67 8.09
N ASN A 11 -2.77 -6.21 7.79
CA ASN A 11 -2.98 -5.14 6.81
C ASN A 11 -2.34 -3.82 7.23
N ALA A 12 -2.40 -3.47 8.52
CA ALA A 12 -1.74 -2.29 9.06
C ALA A 12 -0.22 -2.36 8.85
N VAL A 13 0.41 -3.51 9.11
CA VAL A 13 1.86 -3.69 8.90
C VAL A 13 2.21 -3.51 7.43
N PHE A 14 1.50 -4.17 6.51
CA PHE A 14 1.76 -4.05 5.08
C PHE A 14 1.51 -2.63 4.54
N ALA A 15 0.47 -1.96 5.02
CA ALA A 15 0.18 -0.58 4.69
C ALA A 15 1.27 0.37 5.21
N LEU A 16 1.72 0.22 6.46
CA LEU A 16 2.79 1.03 7.04
C LEU A 16 4.12 0.85 6.32
N VAL A 17 4.47 -0.38 5.94
CA VAL A 17 5.67 -0.65 5.14
C VAL A 17 5.59 0.06 3.78
N SER A 18 4.45 -0.08 3.08
CA SER A 18 4.24 0.50 1.75
C SER A 18 4.20 2.04 1.81
N GLY A 19 3.48 2.61 2.77
CA GLY A 19 3.45 4.05 3.03
C GLY A 19 4.81 4.60 3.44
N GLY A 20 5.57 3.86 4.25
CA GLY A 20 6.95 4.19 4.62
C GLY A 20 7.86 4.27 3.42
N PHE A 21 7.79 3.32 2.48
CA PHE A 21 8.53 3.40 1.22
C PHE A 21 8.11 4.59 0.36
N ALA A 22 6.82 4.91 0.28
CA ALA A 22 6.34 6.08 -0.46
C ALA A 22 6.87 7.40 0.13
N ILE A 23 6.87 7.52 1.47
CA ILE A 23 7.44 8.68 2.18
C ILE A 23 8.95 8.75 1.94
N ALA A 24 9.66 7.63 2.06
CA ALA A 24 11.11 7.57 1.81
C ALA A 24 11.44 7.97 0.37
N ALA A 25 10.65 7.52 -0.62
CA ALA A 25 10.80 7.89 -2.02
C ALA A 25 10.59 9.39 -2.24
N ALA A 26 9.61 10.01 -1.57
CA ALA A 26 9.31 11.42 -1.72
C ALA A 26 10.34 12.34 -1.03
N LEU A 27 10.75 12.00 0.19
CA LEU A 27 11.68 12.82 0.98
C LEU A 27 13.14 12.63 0.58
N ARG A 28 13.52 11.40 0.22
CA ARG A 28 14.90 11.06 -0.13
C ARG A 28 14.95 10.11 -1.33
N PRO A 29 14.60 10.59 -2.53
CA PRO A 29 14.49 9.76 -3.73
C PRO A 29 15.76 8.95 -4.02
N ALA A 30 16.93 9.51 -3.70
CA ALA A 30 18.24 8.87 -3.88
C ALA A 30 18.42 7.55 -3.10
N VAL A 31 17.58 7.26 -2.09
CA VAL A 31 17.62 5.99 -1.34
C VAL A 31 17.01 4.84 -2.15
N LEU A 32 16.12 5.14 -3.09
CA LEU A 32 15.35 4.16 -3.86
C LEU A 32 15.57 4.27 -5.37
N ALA A 33 16.15 5.37 -5.84
CA ALA A 33 16.45 5.58 -7.25
C ALA A 33 17.71 4.83 -7.68
N HIS A 34 17.59 4.09 -8.78
CA HIS A 34 18.73 3.53 -9.52
C HIS A 34 19.07 4.46 -10.70
N GLY A 35 19.60 5.65 -10.41
CA GLY A 35 19.98 6.63 -11.44
C GLY A 35 19.82 8.10 -11.01
N PRO A 36 20.00 9.05 -11.94
CA PRO A 36 19.86 10.47 -11.67
C PRO A 36 18.44 10.83 -11.23
N VAL A 37 18.30 11.55 -10.13
CA VAL A 37 17.00 12.05 -9.64
C VAL A 37 16.61 13.28 -10.45
N THR A 38 15.61 13.14 -11.32
CA THR A 38 15.06 14.25 -12.11
C THR A 38 13.90 14.93 -11.37
N SER A 39 13.57 16.16 -11.76
CA SER A 39 12.39 16.88 -11.22
C SER A 39 11.08 16.11 -11.45
N ALA A 40 10.94 15.46 -12.62
CA ALA A 40 9.79 14.63 -12.95
C ALA A 40 9.68 13.39 -12.05
N ALA A 41 10.80 12.72 -11.76
CA ALA A 41 10.83 11.58 -10.85
C ALA A 41 10.47 12.00 -9.41
N SER A 42 10.95 13.15 -8.95
CA SER A 42 10.59 13.70 -7.65
C SER A 42 9.11 14.06 -7.55
N LEU A 43 8.54 14.71 -8.57
CA LEU A 43 7.10 15.01 -8.62
C LEU A 43 6.27 13.72 -8.58
N TYR A 44 6.68 12.71 -9.35
CA TYR A 44 6.03 11.40 -9.35
C TYR A 44 6.07 10.72 -7.97
N ALA A 45 7.20 10.78 -7.26
CA ALA A 45 7.34 10.25 -5.92
C ALA A 45 6.39 10.95 -4.92
N TRP A 46 6.27 12.29 -5.02
CA TRP A 46 5.31 13.05 -4.21
C TRP A 46 3.85 12.70 -4.52
N MET A 47 3.49 12.50 -5.79
CA MET A 47 2.16 12.01 -6.15
C MET A 47 1.89 10.63 -5.54
N TYR A 48 2.90 9.76 -5.53
CA TYR A 48 2.81 8.45 -4.87
C TYR A 48 2.55 8.57 -3.37
N ALA A 49 3.30 9.42 -2.68
CA ALA A 49 3.12 9.66 -1.25
C ALA A 49 1.75 10.27 -0.93
N ALA A 50 1.27 11.21 -1.77
CA ALA A 50 -0.01 11.87 -1.60
C ALA A 50 -1.21 10.90 -1.59
N ARG A 51 -1.13 9.78 -2.34
CA ARG A 51 -2.14 8.70 -2.28
C ARG A 51 -1.83 7.65 -1.20
N ALA A 52 -0.56 7.30 -0.99
CA ALA A 52 -0.18 6.22 -0.08
C ALA A 52 -0.40 6.58 1.38
N ILE A 53 -0.16 7.84 1.76
CA ILE A 53 -0.30 8.32 3.14
C ILE A 53 -1.78 8.24 3.61
N PRO A 54 -2.77 8.83 2.89
CA PRO A 54 -4.17 8.70 3.30
C PRO A 54 -4.67 7.25 3.37
N LEU A 55 -4.28 6.41 2.40
CA LEU A 55 -4.67 5.00 2.40
C LEU A 55 -4.07 4.25 3.58
N THR A 56 -2.79 4.49 3.89
CA THR A 56 -2.12 3.89 5.05
C THR A 56 -2.81 4.28 6.35
N ILE A 57 -3.12 5.57 6.52
CA ILE A 57 -3.84 6.08 7.69
C ILE A 57 -5.21 5.41 7.81
N ALA A 58 -5.97 5.34 6.71
CA ALA A 58 -7.31 4.76 6.72
C ALA A 58 -7.28 3.25 7.07
N VAL A 59 -6.34 2.48 6.50
CA VAL A 59 -6.17 1.05 6.83
C VAL A 59 -5.81 0.83 8.31
N VAL A 60 -5.04 1.74 8.91
CA VAL A 60 -4.66 1.67 10.33
C VAL A 60 -5.79 2.08 11.27
N ILE A 61 -6.58 3.09 10.90
CA ILE A 61 -7.60 3.69 11.79
C ILE A 61 -8.94 2.95 11.72
N LEU A 62 -9.43 2.58 10.55
CA LEU A 62 -10.78 1.98 10.41
C LEU A 62 -11.04 0.76 11.33
N PRO A 63 -10.08 -0.15 11.57
CA PRO A 63 -10.27 -1.24 12.51
C PRO A 63 -10.55 -0.77 13.96
N THR A 64 -9.99 0.36 14.39
CA THR A 64 -10.17 0.87 15.76
C THR A 64 -11.54 1.52 15.96
N LEU A 65 -12.18 1.92 14.87
CA LEU A 65 -13.54 2.45 14.85
C LEU A 65 -14.62 1.36 14.77
N GLY A 66 -14.22 0.09 14.58
CA GLY A 66 -15.16 -1.02 14.39
C GLY A 66 -15.93 -0.98 13.06
N ASP A 67 -15.55 -0.09 12.12
CA ASP A 67 -16.20 0.04 10.82
C ASP A 67 -15.70 -1.01 9.84
N ARG A 68 -16.35 -2.19 9.89
CA ARG A 68 -16.02 -3.33 9.03
C ARG A 68 -16.28 -3.03 7.55
N SER A 69 -17.37 -2.35 7.21
CA SER A 69 -17.70 -1.98 5.82
C SER A 69 -16.67 -1.04 5.22
N GLY A 70 -16.31 0.02 5.95
CA GLY A 70 -15.26 0.96 5.55
C GLY A 70 -13.92 0.26 5.41
N LEU A 71 -13.60 -0.66 6.34
CA LEU A 71 -12.36 -1.46 6.25
C LEU A 71 -12.33 -2.33 4.99
N VAL A 72 -13.42 -3.01 4.62
CA VAL A 72 -13.48 -3.78 3.37
C VAL A 72 -13.25 -2.87 2.17
N ALA A 73 -13.94 -1.73 2.10
CA ALA A 73 -13.81 -0.79 0.99
C ALA A 73 -12.37 -0.24 0.86
N ILE A 74 -11.74 0.17 1.96
CA ILE A 74 -10.38 0.72 1.91
C ILE A 74 -9.34 -0.34 1.52
N LEU A 75 -9.54 -1.60 1.94
CA LEU A 75 -8.65 -2.70 1.57
C LEU A 75 -8.77 -3.04 0.08
N LEU A 76 -9.97 -2.97 -0.50
CA LEU A 76 -10.16 -3.12 -1.95
C LEU A 76 -9.44 -2.01 -2.72
N VAL A 77 -9.60 -0.75 -2.30
CA VAL A 77 -8.91 0.39 -2.94
C VAL A 77 -7.39 0.27 -2.80
N SER A 78 -6.90 -0.07 -1.61
CA SER A 78 -5.47 -0.27 -1.34
C SER A 78 -4.91 -1.42 -2.16
N GLY A 79 -5.63 -2.55 -2.25
CA GLY A 79 -5.25 -3.67 -3.11
C GLY A 79 -5.18 -3.29 -4.58
N ALA A 80 -6.15 -2.52 -5.10
CA ALA A 80 -6.15 -2.05 -6.48
C ALA A 80 -4.98 -1.10 -6.78
N VAL A 81 -4.66 -0.22 -5.84
CA VAL A 81 -3.48 0.64 -5.88
C VAL A 81 -2.21 -0.19 -5.97
N GLN A 82 -2.05 -1.22 -5.13
CA GLN A 82 -0.88 -2.10 -5.19
C GLN A 82 -0.84 -2.93 -6.48
N ALA A 83 -1.99 -3.34 -7.04
CA ALA A 83 -2.03 -4.02 -8.33
C ALA A 83 -1.55 -3.10 -9.47
N ALA A 84 -1.88 -1.80 -9.42
CA ALA A 84 -1.31 -0.82 -10.35
C ALA A 84 0.22 -0.70 -10.19
N ASP A 85 0.72 -0.76 -8.95
CA ASP A 85 2.15 -0.75 -8.65
C ASP A 85 2.87 -1.98 -9.21
N VAL A 86 2.23 -3.15 -9.20
CA VAL A 86 2.74 -4.36 -9.88
C VAL A 86 2.94 -4.09 -11.37
N ALA A 87 1.92 -3.54 -12.03
CA ALA A 87 1.98 -3.24 -13.46
C ALA A 87 3.06 -2.21 -13.80
N ILE A 88 3.14 -1.12 -13.02
CA ILE A 88 4.17 -0.08 -13.16
C ILE A 88 5.56 -0.67 -12.92
N GLY A 89 5.75 -1.40 -11.83
CA GLY A 89 7.02 -2.03 -11.49
C GLY A 89 7.49 -2.98 -12.58
N ALA A 90 6.58 -3.79 -13.14
CA ALA A 90 6.89 -4.71 -14.22
C ALA A 90 7.30 -3.97 -15.51
N ALA A 91 6.55 -2.93 -15.87
CA ALA A 91 6.86 -2.09 -17.04
C ALA A 91 8.22 -1.38 -16.90
N GLN A 92 8.57 -0.96 -15.69
CA GLN A 92 9.84 -0.31 -15.36
C GLN A 92 10.96 -1.29 -15.01
N ARG A 93 10.71 -2.61 -15.08
CA ARG A 93 11.63 -3.69 -14.67
C ARG A 93 12.16 -3.54 -13.23
N ASN A 94 11.38 -2.89 -12.36
CA ASN A 94 11.64 -2.77 -10.94
C ASN A 94 11.02 -3.97 -10.21
N TRP A 95 11.75 -5.09 -10.21
CA TRP A 95 11.26 -6.34 -9.62
C TRP A 95 10.98 -6.24 -8.12
N GLY A 96 11.72 -5.40 -7.38
CA GLY A 96 11.47 -5.17 -5.96
C GLY A 96 10.09 -4.56 -5.70
N MET A 97 9.73 -3.54 -6.49
CA MET A 97 8.39 -2.94 -6.47
C MET A 97 7.34 -3.96 -6.91
N THR A 98 7.56 -4.68 -8.01
CA THR A 98 6.62 -5.68 -8.53
C THR A 98 6.29 -6.74 -7.49
N THR A 99 7.29 -7.37 -6.88
CA THR A 99 7.06 -8.45 -5.92
C THR A 99 6.48 -7.93 -4.62
N GLY A 100 7.00 -6.80 -4.10
CA GLY A 100 6.50 -6.21 -2.87
C GLY A 100 5.04 -5.80 -3.01
N ALA A 101 4.70 -5.11 -4.10
CA ALA A 101 3.33 -4.70 -4.37
C ALA A 101 2.38 -5.89 -4.58
N ALA A 102 2.82 -6.95 -5.26
CA ALA A 102 2.00 -8.14 -5.48
C ALA A 102 1.62 -8.84 -4.17
N VAL A 103 2.58 -8.98 -3.25
CA VAL A 103 2.31 -9.55 -1.92
C VAL A 103 1.33 -8.68 -1.15
N THR A 104 1.55 -7.37 -1.08
CA THR A 104 0.65 -6.45 -0.37
C THR A 104 -0.76 -6.43 -0.99
N ALA A 105 -0.87 -6.48 -2.32
CA ALA A 105 -2.16 -6.58 -3.01
C ALA A 105 -2.91 -7.85 -2.63
N ALA A 106 -2.25 -9.01 -2.63
CA ALA A 106 -2.84 -10.27 -2.25
C ALA A 106 -3.32 -10.27 -0.79
N VAL A 107 -2.54 -9.67 0.12
CA VAL A 107 -2.94 -9.51 1.53
C VAL A 107 -4.19 -8.65 1.66
N HIS A 108 -4.22 -7.49 1.02
CA HIS A 108 -5.36 -6.58 1.09
C HIS A 108 -6.63 -7.20 0.50
N PHE A 109 -6.54 -7.76 -0.71
CA PHE A 109 -7.69 -8.41 -1.36
C PHE A 109 -8.17 -9.65 -0.61
N GLY A 110 -7.26 -10.52 -0.18
CA GLY A 110 -7.62 -11.71 0.59
C GLY A 110 -8.29 -11.37 1.91
N SER A 111 -7.81 -10.32 2.58
CA SER A 111 -8.41 -9.83 3.83
C SER A 111 -9.77 -9.19 3.59
N ALA A 112 -9.92 -8.37 2.55
CA ALA A 112 -11.18 -7.77 2.16
C ALA A 112 -12.24 -8.84 1.83
N TRP A 113 -11.85 -9.85 1.05
CA TRP A 113 -12.71 -10.99 0.72
C TRP A 113 -13.16 -11.72 1.99
N TRP A 114 -12.22 -12.07 2.86
CA TRP A 114 -12.54 -12.79 4.10
C TRP A 114 -13.51 -11.98 4.97
N LEU A 115 -13.24 -10.69 5.18
CA LEU A 115 -14.07 -9.77 5.96
C LEU A 115 -15.42 -9.49 5.28
N ALA A 116 -15.57 -9.68 3.97
CA ALA A 116 -16.86 -9.51 3.30
C ALA A 116 -17.79 -10.71 3.51
N VAL A 117 -17.23 -11.91 3.74
CA VAL A 117 -18.00 -13.17 3.77
C VAL A 117 -18.03 -13.86 5.15
N HIS A 118 -17.25 -13.41 6.14
CA HIS A 118 -17.25 -13.90 7.54
C HIS A 118 -17.29 -12.74 8.52
#